data_AF-A0A024UVQ9-F1
#
_entry.id   AF-A0A024UVQ9-F1
#
_cell.length_a   1.000
_cell.length_b   1.000
_cell.length_c   1.000
_cell.angle_alpha   90.00
_cell.angle_beta   90.00
_cell.angle_gamma   90.00
#
_symmetry.space_group_name_H-M   'P 1'
#
loop_
_entity.id
_entity.type
_entity.pdbx_description
1 polymer ?
#
loop_
_entity_poly.entity_id
_entity_poly.type
_entity_poly.pdbx_seq_one_letter_code
_entity_poly.pdbx_strand_id
1 'polypeptide(L)'
;MRWGIVSIAAMITLGFCDDLLDLKWRHKLLFPPLATIPVLLHYSGVTAVVMPSFVRGIIGQGGVFHPILSIFFNVTEHGDIVDLGYVYYVYMGMMAVFCTNAINIYAGCNGLEAGQSFVIGLAVVVLNLTQVLRDHDGLHYHLFSLIIMLPFLLTTLGLLHHNWYPSRVFVGDTFCYYAGMTFAVAGILGHFSKTLLLFFAPQILNFIYSIPQLFKFIPCPRHRLPKFNPKTGNLEPSMISPDSTRANLTMLNLFLVVFGPMPEKRLVQLLLAFQVVSCVAAFGVRYGLSSMFYDVVH
;
A
#
# COMPACT_ATOMS: atom_id res chain seq x y z
N MET A 1 13.77 9.43 -12.99
CA MET A 1 12.73 10.48 -12.95
C MET A 1 11.73 10.42 -14.09
N ARG A 2 12.12 10.68 -15.35
CA ARG A 2 11.16 10.74 -16.49
C ARG A 2 10.22 9.54 -16.59
N TRP A 3 10.72 8.32 -16.39
CA TRP A 3 9.92 7.09 -16.49
C TRP A 3 8.91 6.91 -15.37
N GLY A 4 9.26 7.36 -14.16
CA GLY A 4 8.32 7.40 -13.03
C GLY A 4 7.17 8.36 -13.31
N ILE A 5 7.46 9.54 -13.87
CA ILE A 5 6.43 10.53 -14.23
C ILE A 5 5.48 9.96 -15.30
N VAL A 6 6.01 9.26 -16.32
CA VAL A 6 5.20 8.60 -17.35
C VAL A 6 4.25 7.57 -16.71
N SER A 7 4.74 6.73 -15.81
CA SER A 7 3.92 5.74 -15.10
C SER A 7 2.83 6.39 -14.24
N ILE A 8 3.16 7.45 -13.50
CA ILE A 8 2.20 8.21 -12.68
C ILE A 8 1.13 8.86 -13.56
N ALA A 9 1.53 9.52 -14.65
CA ALA A 9 0.61 10.17 -15.58
C ALA A 9 -0.33 9.15 -16.25
N ALA A 10 0.19 8.00 -16.68
CA ALA A 10 -0.62 6.92 -17.24
C ALA A 10 -1.69 6.42 -16.24
N MET A 11 -1.34 6.33 -14.96
CA MET A 11 -2.27 5.90 -13.92
C MET A 11 -3.30 6.96 -13.51
N ILE A 12 -2.94 8.24 -13.55
CA ILE A 12 -3.91 9.34 -13.42
C ILE A 12 -4.95 9.22 -14.54
N THR A 13 -4.50 9.08 -15.80
CA THR A 13 -5.40 8.94 -16.95
C THR A 13 -6.28 7.71 -16.83
N LEU A 14 -5.72 6.56 -16.43
CA LEU A 14 -6.50 5.35 -16.22
C LEU A 14 -7.56 5.53 -15.14
N GLY A 15 -7.19 6.11 -13.98
CA GLY A 15 -8.13 6.32 -12.88
C GLY A 15 -9.24 7.30 -13.27
N PHE A 16 -8.91 8.33 -14.04
CA PHE A 16 -9.90 9.24 -14.62
C PHE A 16 -10.85 8.54 -15.60
N CYS A 17 -10.31 7.68 -16.47
CA CYS A 17 -11.15 6.85 -17.34
C CYS A 17 -12.02 5.87 -16.53
N ASP A 18 -11.53 5.34 -15.41
CA ASP A 18 -12.28 4.45 -14.53
C ASP A 18 -13.46 5.16 -13.87
N ASP A 19 -13.24 6.37 -13.36
CA ASP A 19 -14.29 7.23 -12.79
C ASP A 19 -15.38 7.58 -13.82
N LEU A 20 -15.02 7.77 -15.09
CA LEU A 20 -15.97 8.12 -16.16
C LEU A 20 -16.70 6.91 -16.77
N LEU A 21 -16.02 5.77 -16.90
CA LEU A 21 -16.48 4.62 -17.68
C LEU A 21 -16.88 3.41 -16.84
N ASP A 22 -16.66 3.44 -15.51
CA ASP A 22 -16.90 2.32 -14.58
C ASP A 22 -16.26 1.02 -15.09
N LEU A 23 -14.93 1.00 -15.20
CA LEU A 23 -14.22 -0.09 -15.85
C LEU A 23 -14.35 -1.40 -15.04
N LYS A 24 -14.48 -2.52 -15.76
CA LYS A 24 -14.50 -3.85 -15.15
C LYS A 24 -13.23 -4.12 -14.34
N TRP A 25 -13.37 -4.81 -13.21
CA TRP A 25 -12.29 -5.17 -12.27
C TRP A 25 -11.00 -5.69 -12.92
N ARG A 26 -11.11 -6.47 -14.01
CA ARG A 26 -9.96 -6.99 -14.76
C ARG A 26 -9.02 -5.90 -15.27
N HIS A 27 -9.55 -4.73 -15.66
CA HIS A 27 -8.77 -3.60 -16.13
C HIS A 27 -8.02 -2.94 -14.96
N LYS A 28 -8.65 -2.89 -13.79
CA LYS A 28 -8.07 -2.39 -12.53
C LYS A 28 -6.89 -3.26 -12.04
N LEU A 29 -6.79 -4.51 -12.50
CA LEU A 29 -5.65 -5.40 -12.25
C LEU A 29 -4.63 -5.43 -13.39
N LEU A 30 -5.08 -5.35 -14.65
CA LEU A 30 -4.22 -5.51 -15.82
C LEU A 30 -3.41 -4.24 -16.16
N PHE A 31 -4.01 -3.05 -16.03
CA PHE A 31 -3.36 -1.82 -16.49
C PHE A 31 -2.30 -1.26 -15.53
N PRO A 32 -2.38 -1.39 -14.19
CA PRO A 32 -1.29 -0.92 -13.33
C PRO A 32 0.09 -1.54 -13.64
N PRO A 33 0.24 -2.87 -13.86
CA PRO A 33 1.50 -3.46 -14.28
C PRO A 33 1.98 -2.91 -15.63
N LEU A 34 1.08 -2.74 -16.60
CA LEU A 34 1.42 -2.15 -17.90
C LEU A 34 1.93 -0.72 -17.76
N ALA A 35 1.30 0.07 -16.89
CA ALA A 35 1.75 1.43 -16.57
C ALA A 35 3.12 1.44 -15.87
N THR A 36 3.54 0.37 -15.20
CA THR A 36 4.90 0.26 -14.62
C THR A 36 5.99 -0.13 -15.62
N ILE A 37 5.68 -0.58 -16.83
CA ILE A 37 6.70 -1.02 -17.81
C ILE A 37 7.85 -0.02 -17.98
N PRO A 38 7.61 1.31 -18.14
CA PRO A 38 8.70 2.28 -18.26
C PRO A 38 9.67 2.30 -17.07
N VAL A 39 9.12 2.12 -15.86
CA VAL A 39 9.88 2.04 -14.60
C VAL A 39 10.67 0.73 -14.55
N LEU A 40 10.04 -0.39 -14.89
CA LEU A 40 10.66 -1.72 -14.88
C LEU A 40 11.83 -1.80 -15.86
N LEU A 41 11.68 -1.27 -17.09
CA LEU A 41 12.75 -1.26 -18.09
C LEU A 41 13.97 -0.43 -17.67
N HIS A 42 13.82 0.47 -16.70
CA HIS A 42 14.90 1.34 -16.21
C HIS A 42 15.28 1.03 -14.75
N TYR A 43 14.78 -0.08 -14.21
CA TYR A 43 15.20 -0.56 -12.91
C TYR A 43 16.62 -1.13 -13.06
N SER A 44 17.60 -0.48 -12.43
CA SER A 44 19.01 -0.86 -12.47
C SER A 44 19.49 -1.55 -11.20
N GLY A 45 18.58 -1.92 -10.29
CA GLY A 45 18.93 -2.58 -9.04
C GLY A 45 19.09 -4.08 -9.19
N VAL A 46 19.55 -4.70 -8.11
CA VAL A 46 19.62 -6.16 -8.01
C VAL A 46 18.22 -6.78 -7.88
N THR A 47 18.08 -8.00 -8.40
CA THR A 47 16.90 -8.87 -8.26
C THR A 47 17.04 -9.83 -7.07
N ALA A 48 18.20 -9.82 -6.42
CA ALA A 48 18.48 -10.59 -5.23
C ALA A 48 17.83 -9.94 -4.00
N VAL A 49 17.16 -10.77 -3.19
CA VAL A 49 16.46 -10.36 -1.98
C VAL A 49 17.14 -10.96 -0.76
N VAL A 50 17.55 -10.11 0.17
CA VAL A 50 18.00 -10.54 1.49
C VAL A 50 16.81 -11.05 2.30
N MET A 51 16.95 -12.27 2.82
CA MET A 51 15.93 -12.98 3.59
C MET A 51 16.10 -12.79 5.10
N PRO A 52 14.99 -12.64 5.87
CA PRO A 52 15.07 -12.56 7.33
C PRO A 52 15.60 -13.84 7.97
N SER A 53 16.35 -13.69 9.06
CA SER A 53 17.02 -14.77 9.81
C SER A 53 16.11 -15.96 10.13
N PHE A 54 14.87 -15.71 10.56
CA PHE A 54 13.90 -16.77 10.93
C PHE A 54 13.44 -17.65 9.76
N VAL A 55 13.61 -17.21 8.50
CA VAL A 55 13.22 -17.99 7.31
C VAL A 55 14.38 -18.83 6.78
N ARG A 56 15.62 -18.41 7.05
CA ARG A 56 16.85 -18.98 6.46
C ARG A 56 17.00 -20.47 6.72
N GLY A 57 16.67 -20.94 7.92
CA GLY A 57 16.74 -22.36 8.28
C GLY A 57 15.79 -23.26 7.47
N ILE A 58 14.73 -22.70 6.88
CA ILE A 58 13.76 -23.47 6.08
C ILE A 58 14.11 -23.43 4.57
N ILE A 59 14.86 -22.42 4.13
CA ILE A 59 15.16 -22.19 2.71
C ILE A 59 16.62 -22.44 2.32
N GLY A 60 17.57 -22.45 3.25
CA GLY A 60 18.98 -22.81 2.99
C GLY A 60 19.16 -24.30 2.72
N GLN A 61 20.36 -24.76 2.34
CA GLN A 61 20.60 -26.10 1.77
C GLN A 61 20.03 -27.30 2.56
N GLY A 62 19.96 -27.22 3.89
CA GLY A 62 19.36 -28.26 4.75
C GLY A 62 17.87 -28.10 5.06
N GLY A 63 17.24 -27.05 4.54
CA GLY A 63 15.86 -26.67 4.83
C GLY A 63 14.84 -27.42 3.98
N VAL A 64 13.63 -27.57 4.54
CA VAL A 64 12.53 -28.34 3.92
C VAL A 64 12.10 -27.77 2.56
N PHE A 65 12.22 -26.46 2.35
CA PHE A 65 11.82 -25.81 1.09
C PHE A 65 12.94 -25.62 0.08
N HIS A 66 14.22 -25.83 0.45
CA HIS A 66 15.34 -25.62 -0.46
C HIS A 66 15.24 -26.44 -1.75
N PRO A 67 14.92 -27.76 -1.74
CA PRO A 67 14.85 -28.55 -2.97
C PRO A 67 13.80 -28.05 -3.96
N ILE A 68 12.73 -27.41 -3.48
CA ILE A 68 11.66 -26.87 -4.33
C ILE A 68 12.05 -25.47 -4.82
N LEU A 69 12.56 -24.62 -3.93
CA LEU A 69 12.95 -23.24 -4.26
C LEU A 69 14.13 -23.21 -5.23
N SER A 70 15.13 -24.08 -5.04
CA SER A 70 16.34 -24.12 -5.87
C SER A 70 16.08 -24.58 -7.31
N ILE A 71 14.89 -25.12 -7.62
CA ILE A 71 14.46 -25.42 -9.00
C ILE A 71 14.22 -24.13 -9.78
N PHE A 72 13.70 -23.10 -9.10
CA PHE A 72 13.26 -21.86 -9.74
C PHE A 72 14.20 -20.68 -9.48
N PHE A 73 14.93 -20.69 -8.36
CA PHE A 73 15.71 -19.56 -7.88
C PHE A 73 17.11 -19.98 -7.47
N ASN A 74 18.07 -19.06 -7.60
CA ASN A 74 19.39 -19.26 -7.03
C ASN A 74 19.35 -18.87 -5.55
N VAL A 75 19.57 -19.84 -4.66
CA VAL A 75 19.54 -19.68 -3.20
C VAL A 75 20.94 -19.94 -2.66
N THR A 76 21.45 -19.02 -1.84
CA THR A 76 22.75 -19.20 -1.19
C THR A 76 22.73 -20.35 -0.19
N GLU A 77 23.90 -20.91 0.15
CA GLU A 77 24.00 -22.09 1.01
C GLU A 77 23.29 -21.91 2.36
N HIS A 78 23.44 -20.71 2.94
CA HIS A 78 22.85 -20.32 4.22
C HIS A 78 21.42 -19.76 4.09
N GLY A 79 20.87 -19.65 2.87
CA GLY A 79 19.54 -19.12 2.61
C GLY A 79 19.37 -17.63 2.92
N ASP A 80 20.46 -16.89 3.05
CA ASP A 80 20.50 -15.46 3.36
C ASP A 80 20.11 -14.58 2.16
N ILE A 81 20.37 -15.04 0.94
CA ILE A 81 20.05 -14.33 -0.30
C ILE A 81 19.35 -15.27 -1.28
N VAL A 82 18.28 -14.79 -1.89
CA VAL A 82 17.57 -15.48 -2.98
C VAL A 82 17.53 -14.57 -4.20
N ASP A 83 18.09 -15.01 -5.33
CA ASP A 83 17.94 -14.31 -6.61
C ASP A 83 16.65 -14.71 -7.31
N LEU A 84 15.73 -13.74 -7.39
CA LEU A 84 14.39 -13.95 -7.95
C LEU A 84 14.34 -13.70 -9.47
N GLY A 85 15.37 -13.09 -10.07
CA GLY A 85 15.41 -12.77 -11.50
C GLY A 85 14.11 -12.10 -12.01
N TYR A 86 13.49 -12.69 -13.04
CA TYR A 86 12.24 -12.19 -13.63
C TYR A 86 11.06 -12.14 -12.67
N VAL A 87 11.01 -13.00 -11.65
CA VAL A 87 9.94 -12.98 -10.64
C VAL A 87 9.99 -11.69 -9.82
N TYR A 88 11.19 -11.10 -9.63
CA TYR A 88 11.32 -9.79 -8.99
C TYR A 88 10.63 -8.68 -9.79
N TYR A 89 10.70 -8.72 -11.13
CA TYR A 89 10.00 -7.79 -12.00
C TYR A 89 8.48 -7.96 -11.93
N VAL A 90 8.00 -9.20 -11.83
CA VAL A 90 6.58 -9.48 -11.59
C VAL A 90 6.15 -8.89 -10.24
N TYR A 91 6.94 -9.09 -9.18
CA TYR A 91 6.70 -8.49 -7.87
C TYR A 91 6.57 -6.95 -7.96
N MET A 92 7.51 -6.27 -8.64
CA MET A 92 7.46 -4.82 -8.81
C MET A 92 6.22 -4.36 -9.58
N GLY A 93 5.81 -5.07 -10.63
CA GLY A 93 4.56 -4.78 -11.35
C GLY A 93 3.31 -4.99 -10.48
N MET A 94 3.29 -6.08 -9.70
CA MET A 94 2.21 -6.37 -8.75
C MET A 94 2.17 -5.40 -7.57
N MET A 95 3.31 -4.79 -7.22
CA MET A 95 3.35 -3.75 -6.19
C MET A 95 2.51 -2.54 -6.59
N ALA A 96 2.54 -2.13 -7.87
CA ALA A 96 1.67 -1.07 -8.35
C ALA A 96 0.19 -1.44 -8.29
N VAL A 97 -0.16 -2.67 -8.68
CA VAL A 97 -1.54 -3.19 -8.53
C VAL A 97 -1.99 -3.12 -7.08
N PHE A 98 -1.13 -3.59 -6.18
CA PHE A 98 -1.43 -3.61 -4.76
C PHE A 98 -1.62 -2.20 -4.23
N CYS A 99 -0.66 -1.29 -4.41
CA CYS A 99 -0.74 0.06 -3.84
C CYS A 99 -1.98 0.83 -4.33
N THR A 100 -2.34 0.74 -5.61
CA THR A 100 -3.50 1.46 -6.16
C THR A 100 -4.81 0.88 -5.65
N ASN A 101 -4.97 -0.44 -5.68
CA ASN A 101 -6.20 -1.09 -5.26
C ASN A 101 -6.35 -1.11 -3.74
N ALA A 102 -5.27 -1.22 -2.98
CA ALA A 102 -5.32 -1.32 -1.52
C ALA A 102 -5.80 -0.01 -0.87
N ILE A 103 -5.39 1.15 -1.41
CA ILE A 103 -5.98 2.45 -1.03
C ILE A 103 -7.45 2.49 -1.46
N ASN A 104 -7.76 2.06 -2.70
CA ASN A 104 -9.11 2.16 -3.24
C ASN A 104 -10.16 1.29 -2.51
N ILE A 105 -9.78 0.12 -2.00
CA ILE A 105 -10.70 -0.72 -1.22
C ILE A 105 -10.76 -0.32 0.26
N TYR A 106 -9.87 0.57 0.72
CA TYR A 106 -9.85 1.11 2.07
C TYR A 106 -10.31 2.57 2.05
N ALA A 107 -11.54 2.76 1.57
CA ALA A 107 -12.11 4.02 1.15
C ALA A 107 -13.60 4.13 1.55
N GLY A 108 -14.23 5.27 1.23
CA GLY A 108 -15.68 5.47 1.38
C GLY A 108 -16.10 6.35 2.55
N CYS A 109 -15.17 7.05 3.21
CA CYS A 109 -15.45 8.07 4.21
C CYS A 109 -14.65 9.34 3.93
N ASN A 110 -15.26 10.49 4.20
CA ASN A 110 -14.74 11.83 3.92
C ASN A 110 -13.34 12.05 4.53
N GLY A 111 -12.34 12.21 3.68
CA GLY A 111 -10.95 12.44 4.08
C GLY A 111 -10.10 11.18 4.29
N LEU A 112 -10.64 9.97 4.11
CA LEU A 112 -9.91 8.73 4.41
C LEU A 112 -8.83 8.41 3.36
N GLU A 113 -9.15 8.51 2.08
CA GLU A 113 -8.27 8.16 0.96
C GLU A 113 -7.09 9.14 0.87
N ALA A 114 -7.38 10.44 0.85
CA ALA A 114 -6.37 11.49 0.86
C ALA A 114 -5.62 11.54 2.20
N GLY A 115 -6.31 11.33 3.33
CA GLY A 115 -5.71 11.36 4.66
C GLY A 115 -4.70 10.22 4.88
N GLN A 116 -5.07 8.96 4.57
CA GLN A 116 -4.15 7.82 4.74
C GLN A 116 -2.94 7.97 3.82
N SER A 117 -3.15 8.45 2.59
CA SER A 117 -2.11 8.69 1.62
C SER A 117 -1.17 9.83 2.07
N PHE A 118 -1.71 10.89 2.68
CA PHE A 118 -0.88 11.94 3.27
C PHE A 118 0.00 11.42 4.41
N VAL A 119 -0.54 10.60 5.32
CA VAL A 119 0.23 10.01 6.42
C VAL A 119 1.35 9.10 5.90
N ILE A 120 1.06 8.23 4.93
CA ILE A 120 2.07 7.35 4.30
C ILE A 120 3.10 8.20 3.56
N GLY A 121 2.68 9.21 2.80
CA GLY A 121 3.59 10.12 2.11
C GLY A 121 4.53 10.85 3.05
N LEU A 122 4.02 11.28 4.21
CA LEU A 122 4.83 11.96 5.22
C LEU A 122 5.84 10.99 5.82
N ALA A 123 5.43 9.75 6.12
CA ALA A 123 6.36 8.71 6.57
C ALA A 123 7.46 8.42 5.53
N VAL A 124 7.13 8.37 4.23
CA VAL A 124 8.12 8.22 3.15
C VAL A 124 9.08 9.42 3.08
N VAL A 125 8.59 10.66 3.22
CA VAL A 125 9.45 11.84 3.26
C VAL A 125 10.39 11.82 4.48
N VAL A 126 9.86 11.50 5.66
CA VAL A 126 10.67 11.37 6.89
C VAL A 126 11.71 10.26 6.74
N LEU A 127 11.35 9.12 6.14
CA LEU A 127 12.28 8.04 5.82
C LEU A 127 13.43 8.56 4.96
N ASN A 128 13.12 9.18 3.82
CA ASN A 128 14.14 9.63 2.88
C ASN A 128 15.02 10.73 3.47
N LEU A 129 14.44 11.71 4.19
CA LEU A 129 15.23 12.73 4.88
C LEU A 129 16.17 12.11 5.91
N THR A 130 15.70 11.13 6.68
CA THR A 130 16.54 10.44 7.67
C THR A 130 17.71 9.71 6.98
N GLN A 131 17.48 9.08 5.85
CA GLN A 131 18.53 8.37 5.10
C GLN A 131 19.55 9.33 4.48
N VAL A 132 19.08 10.46 3.93
CA VAL A 132 19.95 11.54 3.43
C VAL A 132 20.81 12.12 4.55
N LEU A 133 20.24 12.36 5.73
CA LEU A 133 20.96 12.95 6.88
C LEU A 133 21.94 11.99 7.54
N ARG A 134 21.73 10.68 7.43
CA ARG A 134 22.62 9.66 7.99
C ARG A 134 23.75 9.24 7.04
N ASP A 135 23.81 9.82 5.84
CA ASP A 135 24.82 9.55 4.80
C ASP A 135 24.98 8.06 4.48
N HIS A 136 23.86 7.31 4.49
CA HIS A 136 23.86 5.91 4.05
C HIS A 136 23.98 5.82 2.53
N ASP A 137 24.48 4.68 2.06
CA ASP A 137 24.56 4.35 0.63
C ASP A 137 23.22 4.56 -0.08
N GLY A 138 23.26 5.09 -1.31
CA GLY A 138 22.06 5.30 -2.12
C GLY A 138 21.40 6.68 -1.96
N LEU A 139 22.17 7.71 -1.58
CA LEU A 139 21.73 9.11 -1.52
C LEU A 139 20.86 9.52 -2.74
N HIS A 140 21.27 9.17 -3.95
CA HIS A 140 20.56 9.53 -5.18
C HIS A 140 19.16 8.91 -5.25
N TYR A 141 18.95 7.71 -4.68
CA TYR A 141 17.64 7.05 -4.62
C TYR A 141 16.68 7.79 -3.68
N HIS A 142 17.18 8.22 -2.51
CA HIS A 142 16.38 8.96 -1.54
C HIS A 142 16.06 10.39 -2.01
N LEU A 143 17.02 11.08 -2.62
CA LEU A 143 16.78 12.38 -3.26
C LEU A 143 15.77 12.27 -4.40
N PHE A 144 15.89 11.24 -5.25
CA PHE A 144 14.91 10.96 -6.29
C PHE A 144 13.50 10.80 -5.72
N SER A 145 13.34 10.02 -4.65
CA SER A 145 12.05 9.84 -4.00
C SER A 145 11.50 11.16 -3.44
N LEU A 146 12.32 11.98 -2.77
CA LEU A 146 11.90 13.28 -2.23
C LEU A 146 11.36 14.21 -3.31
N ILE A 147 11.99 14.25 -4.48
CA ILE A 147 11.55 15.08 -5.62
C ILE A 147 10.12 14.72 -6.08
N ILE A 148 9.72 13.44 -5.97
CA ILE A 148 8.36 13.00 -6.32
C ILE A 148 7.39 13.18 -5.14
N MET A 149 7.84 12.84 -3.93
CA MET A 149 6.98 12.75 -2.75
C MET A 149 6.60 14.11 -2.17
N LEU A 150 7.47 15.12 -2.27
CA LEU A 150 7.17 16.46 -1.78
C LEU A 150 6.02 17.13 -2.56
N PRO A 151 6.03 17.17 -3.92
CA PRO A 151 4.87 17.64 -4.68
C PRO A 151 3.61 16.83 -4.38
N PHE A 152 3.71 15.50 -4.31
CA PHE A 152 2.59 14.62 -3.96
C PHE A 152 1.95 14.99 -2.61
N LEU A 153 2.76 15.25 -1.58
CA LEU A 153 2.24 15.66 -0.27
C LEU A 153 1.54 17.01 -0.31
N LEU A 154 2.12 17.99 -0.98
CA LEU A 154 1.57 19.33 -1.06
C LEU A 154 0.26 19.36 -1.85
N THR A 155 0.18 18.65 -2.98
CA THR A 155 -1.06 18.54 -3.76
C THR A 155 -2.13 17.74 -3.02
N THR A 156 -1.74 16.65 -2.34
CA THR A 156 -2.67 15.87 -1.51
C THR A 156 -3.19 16.68 -0.33
N LEU A 157 -2.37 17.53 0.30
CA LEU A 157 -2.82 18.42 1.37
C LEU A 157 -3.84 19.44 0.86
N GLY A 158 -3.62 20.00 -0.34
CA GLY A 158 -4.58 20.86 -1.01
C GLY A 158 -5.91 20.15 -1.26
N LEU A 159 -5.88 18.91 -1.78
CA LEU A 159 -7.07 18.09 -1.97
C LEU A 159 -7.78 17.77 -0.65
N LEU A 160 -7.02 17.37 0.37
CA LEU A 160 -7.54 17.02 1.70
C LEU A 160 -8.25 18.21 2.34
N HIS A 161 -7.80 19.46 2.12
CA HIS A 161 -8.50 20.65 2.60
C HIS A 161 -9.95 20.76 2.09
N HIS A 162 -10.22 20.26 0.88
CA HIS A 162 -11.58 20.24 0.31
C HIS A 162 -12.31 18.92 0.57
N ASN A 163 -11.59 17.81 0.70
CA ASN A 163 -12.15 16.47 0.90
C ASN A 163 -12.39 16.11 2.38
N TRP A 164 -11.76 16.84 3.32
CA TRP A 164 -11.95 16.61 4.75
C TRP A 164 -13.40 16.82 5.18
N TYR A 165 -13.83 16.09 6.22
CA TYR A 165 -15.20 16.17 6.71
C TYR A 165 -15.59 17.59 7.19
N PRO A 166 -16.76 18.12 6.76
CA PRO A 166 -17.68 17.58 5.75
C PRO A 166 -17.13 17.83 4.33
N SER A 167 -17.06 16.77 3.52
CA SER A 167 -16.40 16.85 2.21
C SER A 167 -17.14 17.73 1.21
N ARG A 168 -16.40 18.57 0.49
CA ARG A 168 -16.89 19.37 -0.64
C ARG A 168 -16.62 18.71 -1.99
N VAL A 169 -15.65 17.81 -2.06
CA VAL A 169 -15.21 17.12 -3.29
C VAL A 169 -14.80 15.68 -2.98
N PHE A 170 -15.13 14.74 -3.85
CA PHE A 170 -14.62 13.37 -3.76
C PHE A 170 -13.36 13.20 -4.61
N VAL A 171 -12.48 12.29 -4.16
CA VAL A 171 -11.17 12.09 -4.80
C VAL A 171 -11.21 11.13 -5.99
N GLY A 172 -12.17 10.19 -5.99
CA GLY A 172 -12.36 9.19 -7.05
C GLY A 172 -11.26 8.13 -7.15
N ASP A 173 -11.45 7.18 -8.08
CA ASP A 173 -10.44 6.19 -8.46
C ASP A 173 -9.19 6.88 -9.03
N THR A 174 -9.35 8.05 -9.65
CA THR A 174 -8.26 8.92 -10.13
C THR A 174 -7.19 9.16 -9.06
N PHE A 175 -7.60 9.58 -7.86
CA PHE A 175 -6.64 9.84 -6.77
C PHE A 175 -6.04 8.54 -6.21
N CYS A 176 -6.85 7.49 -6.02
CA CYS A 176 -6.36 6.22 -5.50
C CYS A 176 -5.26 5.63 -6.42
N TYR A 177 -5.44 5.75 -7.74
CA TYR A 177 -4.48 5.28 -8.73
C TYR A 177 -3.24 6.17 -8.78
N TYR A 178 -3.43 7.48 -8.73
CA TYR A 178 -2.35 8.45 -8.60
C TYR A 178 -1.47 8.18 -7.38
N ALA A 179 -2.08 8.06 -6.20
CA ALA A 179 -1.38 7.82 -4.95
C ALA A 179 -0.65 6.48 -4.96
N GLY A 180 -1.37 5.40 -5.30
CA GLY A 180 -0.78 4.06 -5.33
C GLY A 180 0.40 3.94 -6.29
N MET A 181 0.31 4.52 -7.49
CA MET A 181 1.41 4.52 -8.46
C MET A 181 2.57 5.40 -8.00
N THR A 182 2.29 6.56 -7.41
CA THR A 182 3.34 7.44 -6.87
C THR A 182 4.16 6.73 -5.79
N PHE A 183 3.49 6.03 -4.87
CA PHE A 183 4.15 5.20 -3.86
C PHE A 183 4.95 4.05 -4.49
N ALA A 184 4.36 3.32 -5.45
CA ALA A 184 5.05 2.22 -6.13
C ALA A 184 6.32 2.72 -6.85
N VAL A 185 6.24 3.82 -7.61
CA VAL A 185 7.38 4.43 -8.29
C VAL A 185 8.46 4.85 -7.28
N ALA A 186 8.08 5.53 -6.20
CA ALA A 186 9.00 5.95 -5.16
C ALA A 186 9.68 4.75 -4.47
N GLY A 187 8.93 3.70 -4.12
CA GLY A 187 9.45 2.52 -3.45
C GLY A 187 10.33 1.63 -4.34
N ILE A 188 9.95 1.46 -5.61
CA ILE A 188 10.69 0.63 -6.58
C ILE A 188 12.01 1.29 -6.94
N LEU A 189 11.97 2.53 -7.45
CA LEU A 189 13.18 3.23 -7.88
C LEU A 189 13.99 3.80 -6.71
N GLY A 190 13.38 3.92 -5.54
CA GLY A 190 14.05 4.28 -4.29
C GLY A 190 14.64 3.09 -3.53
N HIS A 191 14.45 1.85 -4.01
CA HIS A 191 14.91 0.61 -3.36
C HIS A 191 14.46 0.42 -1.88
N PHE A 192 13.33 1.01 -1.49
CA PHE A 192 12.76 0.85 -0.14
C PHE A 192 11.36 0.23 -0.13
N SER A 193 11.01 -0.53 -1.18
CA SER A 193 9.73 -1.22 -1.34
C SER A 193 9.31 -2.04 -0.11
N LYS A 194 10.25 -2.73 0.56
CA LYS A 194 10.00 -3.47 1.81
C LYS A 194 9.48 -2.55 2.93
N THR A 195 10.15 -1.41 3.15
CA THR A 195 9.72 -0.43 4.18
C THR A 195 8.43 0.27 3.79
N LEU A 196 8.23 0.55 2.49
CA LEU A 196 6.96 1.09 2.01
C LEU A 196 5.79 0.15 2.36
N LEU A 197 5.93 -1.16 2.19
CA LEU A 197 4.88 -2.12 2.56
C LEU A 197 4.61 -2.13 4.07
N LEU A 198 5.60 -1.86 4.92
CA LEU A 198 5.36 -1.69 6.37
C LEU A 198 4.50 -0.45 6.66
N PHE A 199 4.69 0.64 5.92
CA PHE A 199 3.80 1.80 6.02
C PHE A 199 2.38 1.52 5.52
N PHE A 200 2.23 0.58 4.57
CA PHE A 200 0.94 0.11 4.07
C PHE A 200 0.26 -0.92 4.99
N ALA A 201 0.71 -1.12 6.24
CA ALA A 201 0.17 -2.16 7.12
C ALA A 201 -1.37 -2.10 7.28
N PRO A 202 -2.03 -0.94 7.50
CA PRO A 202 -3.49 -0.87 7.55
C PRO A 202 -4.18 -1.30 6.26
N GLN A 203 -3.62 -0.92 5.10
CA GLN A 203 -4.12 -1.29 3.79
C GLN A 203 -3.96 -2.80 3.54
N ILE A 204 -2.83 -3.37 3.93
CA ILE A 204 -2.57 -4.82 3.88
C ILE A 204 -3.57 -5.56 4.77
N LEU A 205 -3.78 -5.10 6.01
CA LEU A 205 -4.73 -5.71 6.93
C LEU A 205 -6.17 -5.64 6.41
N ASN A 206 -6.58 -4.49 5.85
CA ASN A 206 -7.88 -4.36 5.20
C ASN A 206 -8.02 -5.31 4.01
N PHE A 207 -7.00 -5.39 3.15
CA PHE A 207 -6.99 -6.29 2.00
C PHE A 207 -7.14 -7.75 2.43
N ILE A 208 -6.31 -8.22 3.38
CA ILE A 208 -6.35 -9.60 3.90
C ILE A 208 -7.72 -9.90 4.52
N TYR A 209 -8.23 -8.99 5.34
CA TYR A 209 -9.55 -9.15 5.96
C TYR A 209 -10.68 -9.21 4.91
N SER A 210 -10.54 -8.45 3.82
CA SER A 210 -11.45 -8.42 2.69
C SER A 210 -11.37 -9.62 1.74
N ILE A 211 -10.32 -10.46 1.79
CA ILE A 211 -10.09 -11.57 0.83
C ILE A 211 -11.32 -12.47 0.66
N PRO A 212 -12.02 -12.94 1.72
CA PRO A 212 -13.18 -13.81 1.54
C PRO A 212 -14.28 -13.19 0.66
N GLN A 213 -14.47 -11.87 0.73
CA GLN A 213 -15.43 -11.15 -0.13
C GLN A 213 -14.86 -10.86 -1.52
N LEU A 214 -13.62 -10.38 -1.60
CA LEU A 214 -13.00 -10.00 -2.88
C LEU A 214 -12.88 -11.19 -3.85
N PHE A 215 -12.54 -12.37 -3.31
CA PHE A 215 -12.46 -13.62 -4.07
C PHE A 215 -13.80 -14.35 -4.18
N LYS A 216 -14.88 -13.76 -3.67
CA LYS A 216 -16.25 -14.28 -3.72
C LYS A 216 -16.44 -15.65 -3.06
N PHE A 217 -15.60 -15.99 -2.08
CA PHE A 217 -15.84 -17.14 -1.20
C PHE A 217 -17.09 -16.95 -0.32
N ILE A 218 -17.42 -15.68 -0.04
CA ILE A 218 -18.68 -15.25 0.56
C ILE A 218 -19.28 -14.09 -0.25
N PRO A 219 -20.58 -13.75 -0.07
CA PRO A 219 -21.20 -12.64 -0.77
C PRO A 219 -20.43 -11.32 -0.62
N CYS A 220 -20.25 -10.62 -1.73
CA CYS A 220 -19.58 -9.32 -1.76
C CYS A 220 -20.53 -8.29 -2.37
N PRO A 221 -21.22 -7.47 -1.55
CA PRO A 221 -22.05 -6.41 -2.08
C PRO A 221 -21.19 -5.37 -2.81
N ARG A 222 -21.78 -4.66 -3.77
CA ARG A 222 -21.08 -3.61 -4.55
C ARG A 222 -20.49 -2.53 -3.65
N HIS A 223 -21.24 -2.13 -2.63
CA HIS A 223 -20.84 -1.14 -1.64
C HIS A 223 -20.67 -1.80 -0.27
N ARG A 224 -19.48 -1.67 0.31
CA ARG A 224 -19.10 -2.25 1.61
C ARG A 224 -18.85 -1.18 2.69
N LEU A 225 -19.14 0.08 2.40
CA LEU A 225 -19.01 1.18 3.36
C LEU A 225 -20.03 1.03 4.52
N PRO A 226 -19.76 1.61 5.69
CA PRO A 226 -20.73 1.70 6.77
C PRO A 226 -22.05 2.39 6.35
N LYS A 227 -23.13 2.11 7.08
CA LYS A 227 -24.43 2.76 6.84
C LYS A 227 -24.62 3.93 7.79
N PHE A 228 -25.10 5.06 7.28
CA PHE A 228 -25.46 6.21 8.11
C PHE A 228 -26.84 6.02 8.74
N ASN A 229 -26.96 6.26 10.04
CA ASN A 229 -28.22 6.30 10.76
C ASN A 229 -28.64 7.75 11.03
N PRO A 230 -29.67 8.28 10.34
CA PRO A 230 -30.10 9.67 10.49
C PRO A 230 -30.64 10.01 11.89
N LYS A 231 -31.10 9.03 12.66
CA LYS A 231 -31.65 9.25 14.01
C LYS A 231 -30.56 9.53 15.03
N THR A 232 -29.42 8.87 14.90
CA THR A 232 -28.28 8.99 15.83
C THR A 232 -27.19 9.92 15.30
N GLY A 233 -27.14 10.15 13.99
CA GLY A 233 -26.06 10.87 13.32
C GLY A 233 -24.76 10.06 13.19
N ASN A 234 -24.81 8.75 13.46
CA ASN A 234 -23.65 7.87 13.49
C ASN A 234 -23.58 6.96 12.26
N LEU A 235 -22.39 6.48 11.96
CA LEU A 235 -22.17 5.33 11.10
C LEU A 235 -22.32 4.03 11.89
N GLU A 236 -22.98 3.05 11.29
CA GLU A 236 -23.18 1.70 11.79
C GLU A 236 -22.59 0.67 10.81
N PRO A 237 -22.13 -0.51 11.29
CA PRO A 237 -21.59 -1.54 10.41
C PRO A 237 -22.60 -1.95 9.33
N SER A 238 -22.16 -2.05 8.08
CA SER A 238 -22.94 -2.66 7.00
C SER A 238 -22.76 -4.17 6.99
N MET A 239 -23.77 -4.92 6.54
CA MET A 239 -23.79 -6.39 6.58
C MET A 239 -23.39 -7.03 5.24
N ILE A 240 -22.87 -8.27 5.30
CA ILE A 240 -22.47 -9.06 4.12
C ILE A 240 -23.64 -9.32 3.18
N SER A 241 -24.82 -9.62 3.74
CA SER A 241 -26.09 -9.76 3.02
C SER A 241 -27.23 -9.23 3.89
N PRO A 242 -28.42 -8.95 3.32
CA PRO A 242 -29.57 -8.44 4.09
C PRO A 242 -29.93 -9.30 5.31
N ASP A 243 -29.78 -10.61 5.19
CA ASP A 243 -30.14 -11.58 6.24
C ASP A 243 -28.93 -12.00 7.12
N SER A 244 -27.74 -11.44 6.87
CA SER A 244 -26.54 -11.80 7.62
C SER A 244 -26.45 -11.03 8.92
N THR A 245 -26.07 -11.73 10.00
CA THR A 245 -25.65 -11.12 11.27
C THR A 245 -24.20 -10.66 11.27
N ARG A 246 -23.45 -10.90 10.17
CA ARG A 246 -22.03 -10.56 10.05
C ARG A 246 -21.84 -9.30 9.22
N ALA A 247 -21.03 -8.39 9.77
CA ALA A 247 -20.63 -7.16 9.08
C ALA A 247 -19.74 -7.44 7.87
N ASN A 248 -19.73 -6.53 6.90
CA ASN A 248 -18.81 -6.53 5.77
C ASN A 248 -17.36 -6.55 6.25
N LEU A 249 -16.53 -7.34 5.59
CA LEU A 249 -15.15 -7.59 6.01
C LEU A 249 -14.22 -6.46 5.54
N THR A 250 -14.40 -5.28 6.11
CA THR A 250 -13.52 -4.12 5.90
C THR A 250 -13.11 -3.53 7.25
N MET A 251 -11.96 -2.88 7.29
CA MET A 251 -11.44 -2.21 8.49
C MET A 251 -12.41 -1.15 9.02
N LEU A 252 -13.16 -0.48 8.15
CA LEU A 252 -14.18 0.50 8.54
C LEU A 252 -15.27 -0.15 9.40
N ASN A 253 -15.83 -1.27 8.93
CA ASN A 253 -16.86 -1.99 9.67
C ASN A 253 -16.29 -2.68 10.91
N LEU A 254 -15.05 -3.20 10.85
CA LEU A 254 -14.39 -3.79 12.01
C LEU A 254 -14.25 -2.78 13.15
N PHE A 255 -13.84 -1.53 12.84
CA PHE A 255 -13.74 -0.47 13.84
C PHE A 255 -15.10 -0.16 14.47
N LEU A 256 -16.18 -0.14 13.68
CA LEU A 256 -17.53 0.09 14.20
C LEU A 256 -18.07 -1.10 15.01
N VAL A 257 -17.66 -2.33 14.68
CA VAL A 257 -18.00 -3.53 15.47
C VAL A 257 -17.26 -3.52 16.81
N VAL A 258 -15.98 -3.14 16.82
CA VAL A 258 -15.13 -3.17 18.03
C VAL A 258 -15.40 -1.97 18.96
N PHE A 259 -15.53 -0.77 18.40
CA PHE A 259 -15.66 0.48 19.17
C PHE A 259 -17.09 1.03 19.21
N GLY A 260 -18.03 0.38 18.52
CA GLY A 260 -19.42 0.79 18.43
C GLY A 260 -19.70 1.87 17.36
N PRO A 261 -20.99 2.18 17.12
CA PRO A 261 -21.40 3.24 16.18
C PRO A 261 -20.87 4.61 16.58
N MET A 262 -20.39 5.38 15.61
CA MET A 262 -19.80 6.71 15.86
C MET A 262 -19.96 7.66 14.66
N PRO A 263 -19.79 8.98 14.85
CA PRO A 263 -19.81 9.92 13.74
C PRO A 263 -18.71 9.62 12.72
N GLU A 264 -18.98 9.85 11.44
CA GLU A 264 -18.03 9.61 10.35
C GLU A 264 -16.66 10.25 10.59
N LYS A 265 -16.65 11.53 11.01
CA LYS A 265 -15.42 12.26 11.34
C LYS A 265 -14.56 11.51 12.37
N ARG A 266 -15.20 10.95 13.41
CA ARG A 266 -14.50 10.22 14.47
C ARG A 266 -13.94 8.89 13.95
N LEU A 267 -14.71 8.17 13.13
CA LEU A 267 -14.23 6.94 12.49
C LEU A 267 -12.97 7.20 11.65
N VAL A 268 -13.00 8.22 10.78
CA VAL A 268 -11.85 8.59 9.95
C VAL A 268 -10.65 8.98 10.82
N GLN A 269 -10.84 9.78 11.87
CA GLN A 269 -9.76 10.13 12.80
C GLN A 269 -9.12 8.92 13.47
N LEU A 270 -9.90 7.92 13.88
CA LEU A 270 -9.38 6.68 14.47
C LEU A 270 -8.61 5.83 13.45
N LEU A 271 -9.11 5.72 12.21
CA LEU A 271 -8.42 5.00 11.15
C LEU A 271 -7.10 5.68 10.75
N LEU A 272 -7.06 7.02 10.74
CA LEU A 272 -5.83 7.78 10.50
C LEU A 272 -4.87 7.70 11.69
N ALA A 273 -5.37 7.70 12.93
CA ALA A 273 -4.54 7.45 14.11
C ALA A 273 -3.90 6.05 14.04
N PHE A 274 -4.67 5.03 13.64
CA PHE A 274 -4.14 3.70 13.39
C PHE A 274 -3.05 3.70 12.32
N GLN A 275 -3.25 4.44 11.21
CA GLN A 275 -2.24 4.62 10.18
C GLN A 275 -0.95 5.27 10.71
N VAL A 276 -1.05 6.32 11.52
CA VAL A 276 0.11 6.97 12.14
C VAL A 276 0.85 5.99 13.04
N VAL A 277 0.14 5.26 13.91
CA VAL A 277 0.72 4.25 14.80
C VAL A 277 1.44 3.15 14.00
N SER A 278 0.83 2.67 12.91
CA SER A 278 1.48 1.70 12.02
C SER A 278 2.76 2.25 11.38
N CYS A 279 2.77 3.50 10.91
CA CYS A 279 3.97 4.12 10.36
C CYS A 279 5.08 4.30 11.41
N VAL A 280 4.73 4.71 12.63
CA VAL A 280 5.69 4.80 13.76
C VAL A 280 6.26 3.42 14.11
N ALA A 281 5.40 2.40 14.20
CA ALA A 281 5.84 1.03 14.44
C ALA A 281 6.77 0.52 13.33
N ALA A 282 6.48 0.84 12.07
CA ALA A 282 7.35 0.52 10.93
C ALA A 282 8.74 1.17 11.04
N PHE A 283 8.83 2.41 11.53
CA PHE A 283 10.12 3.02 11.85
C PHE A 283 10.84 2.32 13.01
N GLY A 284 10.11 1.91 14.05
CA GLY A 284 10.66 1.08 15.13
C GLY A 284 11.23 -0.24 14.62
N VAL A 285 10.53 -0.91 13.70
CA VAL A 285 11.03 -2.13 13.04
C VAL A 285 12.29 -1.83 12.22
N ARG A 286 12.27 -0.79 11.38
CA ARG A 286 13.40 -0.45 10.50
C ARG A 286 14.65 -0.04 11.26
N TYR A 287 14.52 0.81 12.29
CA TYR A 287 15.67 1.40 12.97
C TYR A 287 16.04 0.73 14.30
N GLY A 288 15.11 0.00 14.93
CA GLY A 288 15.32 -0.65 16.22
C GLY A 288 15.42 -2.16 16.16
N LEU A 289 14.69 -2.82 15.24
CA LEU A 289 14.60 -4.29 15.19
C LEU A 289 15.28 -4.90 13.97
N SER A 290 15.77 -4.10 13.01
CA SER A 290 16.37 -4.64 11.78
C SER A 290 17.55 -5.58 12.07
N SER A 291 18.35 -5.31 13.10
CA SER A 291 19.46 -6.17 13.52
C SER A 291 19.02 -7.52 14.08
N MET A 292 17.77 -7.68 14.52
CA MET A 292 17.22 -8.97 14.93
C MET A 292 16.82 -9.84 13.74
N PHE A 293 16.48 -9.20 12.61
CA PHE A 293 16.00 -9.88 11.41
C PHE A 293 17.07 -10.05 10.33
N TYR A 294 18.09 -9.20 10.32
CA TYR A 294 19.14 -9.17 9.30
C TYR A 294 20.51 -8.98 9.94
N ASP A 295 21.43 -9.91 9.67
CA ASP A 295 22.81 -9.87 10.22
C ASP A 295 23.68 -8.80 9.55
N VAL A 296 23.30 -8.36 8.35
CA VAL A 296 23.98 -7.29 7.59
C VAL A 296 23.02 -6.11 7.49
N VAL A 297 23.20 -5.13 8.37
CA VAL A 297 22.55 -3.82 8.30
C VAL A 297 23.60 -2.84 7.81
N HIS A 298 23.56 -2.51 6.52
CA HIS A 298 24.24 -1.33 5.97
C HIS A 298 23.18 -0.31 5.57
#